data_AF-A0A550CQS1-F1
#
_entry.id   AF-A0A550CQS1-F1
#
_cell.length_a   1.000
_cell.length_b   1.000
_cell.length_c   1.000
_cell.angle_alpha   90.00
_cell.angle_beta   90.00
_cell.angle_gamma   90.00
#
_symmetry.space_group_name_H-M   'P 1'
#
loop_
_entity.id
_entity.type
_entity.pdbx_description
1 polymer ?
#
loop_
_entity_poly.entity_id
_entity_poly.type
_entity_poly.pdbx_seq_one_letter_code
_entity_poly.pdbx_strand_id
1 'polypeptide(L)'
;RPASISELAERALDNLWDERKELKYYLRLAEKYRKDGKEFAAAGDHENAFVSFARAATLVLDKLPMHRDYKTVLNDKHRHNLGLV
;
A
#
# COMPACT_ATOMS: atom_id res chain seq x y z
N ARG A 1 7.26 -24.42 7.76
CA ARG A 1 5.95 -24.02 8.33
C ARG A 1 5.41 -22.85 7.52
N PRO A 2 4.09 -22.70 7.33
CA PRO A 2 3.50 -21.47 6.80
C PRO A 2 3.92 -20.26 7.65
N ALA A 3 4.03 -19.09 7.03
CA ALA A 3 4.37 -17.87 7.75
C ALA A 3 3.20 -17.46 8.66
N SER A 4 3.51 -16.92 9.83
CA SER A 4 2.52 -16.31 10.70
C SER A 4 2.06 -14.96 10.16
N ILE A 5 0.87 -14.51 10.57
CA ILE A 5 0.35 -13.19 10.19
C ILE A 5 1.32 -12.07 10.57
N SER A 6 1.99 -12.18 11.73
CA SER A 6 3.00 -11.22 12.18
C SER A 6 4.22 -11.20 11.25
N GLU A 7 4.75 -12.36 10.87
CA GLU A 7 5.88 -12.45 9.91
C GLU A 7 5.50 -11.87 8.54
N LEU A 8 4.26 -12.10 8.10
CA LEU A 8 3.75 -11.51 6.85
C LEU A 8 3.57 -9.99 6.95
N ALA A 9 3.13 -9.48 8.11
CA ALA A 9 3.01 -8.05 8.35
C ALA A 9 4.38 -7.36 8.35
N GLU A 10 5.39 -7.96 8.98
CA GLU A 10 6.78 -7.48 8.91
C GLU A 10 7.29 -7.45 7.46
N ARG A 11 7.03 -8.51 6.69
CA ARG A 11 7.38 -8.57 5.25
C ARG A 11 6.69 -7.50 4.41
N ALA A 12 5.50 -7.05 4.82
CA ALA A 12 4.78 -5.98 4.14
C ALA A 12 5.43 -4.60 4.38
N LEU A 13 6.10 -4.40 5.52
CA LEU A 13 6.74 -3.13 5.86
C LEU A 13 8.14 -2.97 5.24
N ASP A 14 8.77 -4.07 4.82
CA ASP A 14 10.13 -4.06 4.30
C ASP A 14 10.29 -3.23 3.01
N ASN A 15 11.21 -2.26 3.07
CA ASN A 15 11.55 -1.31 2.01
C ASN A 15 10.34 -0.60 1.36
N LEU A 16 9.26 -0.40 2.13
CA LEU A 16 7.99 0.10 1.60
C LEU A 16 8.01 1.61 1.26
N TRP A 17 8.81 2.39 1.97
CA TRP A 17 8.72 3.85 1.96
C TRP A 17 10.09 4.54 1.94
N ASP A 18 10.18 5.62 1.17
CA ASP A 18 11.33 6.52 1.03
C ASP A 18 10.78 7.94 0.75
N GLU A 19 10.91 8.82 1.73
CA GLU A 19 10.41 10.20 1.69
C GLU A 19 11.00 11.07 0.55
N ARG A 20 12.07 10.60 -0.10
CA ARG A 20 12.71 11.33 -1.20
C ARG A 20 11.97 11.14 -2.51
N LYS A 21 11.23 10.04 -2.67
CA LYS A 21 10.48 9.76 -3.91
C LYS A 21 9.22 10.60 -4.01
N GLU A 22 8.74 10.80 -5.24
CA GLU A 22 7.55 11.61 -5.50
C GLU A 22 6.25 10.96 -4.98
N LEU A 23 5.30 11.79 -4.54
CA LEU A 23 3.97 11.32 -4.12
C LEU A 23 3.29 10.44 -5.18
N LYS A 24 3.40 10.85 -6.45
CA LYS A 24 2.79 10.14 -7.60
C LYS A 24 3.37 8.74 -7.79
N TYR A 25 4.63 8.54 -7.42
CA TYR A 25 5.23 7.20 -7.44
C TYR A 25 4.50 6.28 -6.45
N TYR A 26 4.26 6.74 -5.22
CA TYR A 26 3.58 5.97 -4.19
C TYR A 26 2.10 5.72 -4.47
N LEU A 27 1.40 6.67 -5.09
CA LEU A 27 0.01 6.45 -5.54
C LEU A 27 -0.08 5.31 -6.56
N ARG A 28 0.84 5.27 -7.53
CA ARG A 28 0.91 4.17 -8.50
C ARG A 28 1.33 2.86 -7.85
N LEU A 29 2.26 2.92 -6.90
CA LEU A 29 2.75 1.73 -6.21
C LEU A 29 1.66 1.10 -5.33
N ALA A 30 0.87 1.91 -4.62
CA ALA A 30 -0.27 1.44 -3.85
C ALA A 30 -1.33 0.75 -4.73
N GLU A 31 -1.67 1.35 -5.89
CA GLU A 31 -2.60 0.72 -6.82
C GLU A 31 -2.05 -0.57 -7.41
N LYS A 32 -0.75 -0.63 -7.72
CA LYS A 32 -0.08 -1.86 -8.15
C LYS A 32 -0.23 -2.95 -7.09
N TYR A 33 0.12 -2.67 -5.84
CA TYR A 33 0.00 -3.65 -4.76
C TYR A 33 -1.43 -4.13 -4.54
N ARG A 34 -2.43 -3.24 -4.69
CA ARG A 34 -3.83 -3.63 -4.63
C ARG A 34 -4.21 -4.60 -5.76
N LYS A 35 -3.69 -4.36 -6.97
CA LYS A 35 -3.89 -5.24 -8.12
C LYS A 35 -3.19 -6.59 -7.92
N ASP A 36 -1.92 -6.58 -7.55
CA ASP A 36 -1.12 -7.79 -7.26
C ASP A 36 -1.80 -8.64 -6.17
N GLY A 37 -2.31 -8.00 -5.10
CA GLY A 37 -3.04 -8.69 -4.04
C GLY A 37 -4.28 -9.44 -4.54
N LYS A 38 -5.04 -8.85 -5.47
CA LYS A 38 -6.19 -9.51 -6.11
C LYS A 38 -5.77 -10.68 -7.00
N GLU A 39 -4.68 -10.53 -7.75
CA GLU A 39 -4.15 -11.58 -8.62
C GLU A 39 -3.65 -12.77 -7.79
N PHE A 40 -2.89 -12.54 -6.72
CA PHE A 40 -2.46 -13.59 -5.80
C PHE A 40 -3.64 -14.28 -5.12
N ALA A 41 -4.64 -13.52 -4.66
CA ALA A 41 -5.84 -14.08 -4.06
C ALA A 41 -6.61 -15.00 -5.03
N ALA A 42 -6.74 -14.58 -6.29
CA ALA A 42 -7.38 -15.38 -7.34
C ALA A 42 -6.58 -16.65 -7.68
N ALA A 43 -5.25 -16.60 -7.55
CA ALA A 43 -4.36 -17.75 -7.75
C ALA A 43 -4.29 -18.69 -6.53
N GLY A 44 -4.95 -18.36 -5.41
CA GLY A 44 -4.86 -19.12 -4.15
C GLY A 44 -3.60 -18.86 -3.32
N ASP A 45 -2.77 -17.91 -3.73
CA ASP A 45 -1.57 -17.50 -2.99
C ASP A 45 -1.93 -16.45 -1.92
N HIS A 46 -2.52 -16.94 -0.83
CA HIS A 46 -3.05 -16.08 0.22
C HIS A 46 -1.97 -15.33 1.01
N GLU A 47 -0.75 -15.88 1.12
CA GLU A 47 0.36 -15.20 1.80
C GLU A 47 0.83 -13.97 1.01
N ASN A 48 1.02 -14.10 -0.31
CA ASN A 48 1.40 -12.96 -1.14
C ASN A 48 0.25 -11.99 -1.37
N ALA A 49 -1.00 -12.49 -1.37
CA ALA A 49 -2.18 -11.63 -1.37
C ALA A 49 -2.20 -10.74 -0.12
N PHE A 50 -2.04 -11.33 1.07
CA PHE A 50 -2.00 -10.59 2.33
C PHE A 50 -0.92 -9.52 2.31
N VAL A 51 0.31 -9.88 1.91
CA VAL A 51 1.43 -8.93 1.91
C VAL A 51 1.22 -7.79 0.93
N SER A 52 0.68 -8.07 -0.25
CA SER A 52 0.38 -7.04 -1.25
C SER A 52 -0.74 -6.10 -0.75
N PHE A 53 -1.81 -6.64 -0.16
CA PHE A 53 -2.86 -5.79 0.42
C PHE A 53 -2.37 -4.96 1.60
N ALA A 54 -1.58 -5.54 2.51
CA ALA A 54 -0.99 -4.84 3.64
C ALA A 54 -0.06 -3.70 3.18
N ARG A 55 0.74 -3.91 2.13
CA ARG A 55 1.57 -2.87 1.50
C ARG A 55 0.72 -1.73 0.97
N ALA A 56 -0.35 -2.04 0.23
CA ALA A 56 -1.27 -1.03 -0.30
C ALA A 56 -1.94 -0.22 0.83
N ALA A 57 -2.47 -0.90 1.84
CA ALA A 57 -3.14 -0.26 2.98
C ALA A 57 -2.18 0.65 3.76
N THR A 58 -0.99 0.16 4.08
CA THR A 58 0.03 0.95 4.81
C THR A 58 0.44 2.19 4.01
N LEU A 59 0.61 2.08 2.69
CA LEU A 59 0.91 3.23 1.86
C LEU A 59 -0.21 4.27 1.89
N VAL A 60 -1.47 3.84 1.74
CA VAL A 60 -2.62 4.74 1.59
C VAL A 60 -3.03 5.38 2.92
N LEU A 61 -3.07 4.61 3.99
CA LEU A 61 -3.60 5.03 5.29
C LEU A 61 -2.54 5.67 6.18
N ASP A 62 -1.29 5.21 6.09
CA ASP A 62 -0.24 5.66 7.01
C ASP A 62 0.78 6.57 6.32
N LYS A 63 1.36 6.13 5.19
CA LYS A 63 2.53 6.82 4.61
C LYS A 63 2.20 8.00 3.72
N LEU A 64 1.23 7.85 2.80
CA LEU A 64 0.84 8.92 1.89
C LEU A 64 0.37 10.18 2.64
N PRO A 65 -0.46 10.11 3.71
CA PRO A 65 -0.86 11.29 4.47
C PRO A 65 0.30 12.08 5.11
N MET A 66 1.45 11.42 5.34
CA MET A 66 2.66 12.05 5.89
C MET A 66 3.55 12.69 4.83
N HIS A 67 3.32 12.44 3.54
CA HIS A 67 4.17 12.94 2.47
C HIS A 67 4.08 14.47 2.34
N ARG A 68 5.21 15.16 2.14
CA ARG A 68 5.28 16.64 2.04
C ARG A 68 4.31 17.23 1.01
N ASP A 69 4.15 16.54 -0.12
CA ASP A 69 3.29 16.99 -1.22
C ASP A 69 1.84 16.48 -1.12
N TYR A 70 1.47 15.77 -0.06
CA TYR A 70 0.14 15.16 0.07
C TYR A 70 -0.99 16.20 0.04
N LYS A 71 -0.80 17.33 0.72
CA LYS A 71 -1.79 18.41 0.79
C LYS A 71 -1.76 19.36 -0.41
N THR A 72 -0.65 19.41 -1.15
CA THR A 72 -0.43 20.33 -2.27
C THR A 72 -0.83 19.71 -3.61
N VAL A 73 -0.56 18.43 -3.82
CA VAL A 73 -0.82 17.72 -5.09
C VAL A 73 -2.22 17.12 -5.13
N LEU A 74 -2.77 16.70 -4.00
CA LEU A 74 -4.11 16.11 -3.93
C LEU A 74 -5.12 17.17 -3.47
N ASN A 75 -6.27 17.24 -4.14
CA ASN A 75 -7.40 18.03 -3.67
C ASN A 75 -8.23 17.22 -2.64
N ASP A 76 -9.20 17.86 -1.99
CA ASP A 76 -10.07 17.20 -1.00
C ASP A 76 -10.75 15.93 -1.54
N LYS A 77 -11.19 15.97 -2.81
CA LYS A 77 -11.82 14.82 -3.47
C LYS A 77 -10.86 13.65 -3.64
N HIS A 78 -9.61 13.91 -4.05
CA HIS A 78 -8.59 12.87 -4.18
C HIS A 78 -8.24 12.25 -2.83
N ARG A 79 -8.14 13.06 -1.76
CA ARG A 79 -7.87 12.56 -0.40
C ARG A 79 -9.04 11.73 0.13
N HIS A 80 -10.27 12.19 -0.09
CA HIS A 80 -11.47 11.46 0.28
C HIS A 80 -11.52 10.08 -0.40
N ASN A 81 -11.21 10.00 -1.69
CA ASN A 81 -11.17 8.74 -2.43
C ASN A 81 -10.05 7.78 -1.98
N LEU A 82 -8.98 8.30 -1.36
CA LEU A 82 -7.91 7.48 -0.78
C LEU A 82 -8.29 6.94 0.60
N GLY A 83 -9.04 7.70 1.38
CA GLY A 83 -9.47 7.31 2.74
C GLY A 83 -10.74 6.43 2.77
N LEU A 84 -11.39 6.21 1.64
CA LEU A 84 -12.64 5.44 1.55
C LEU A 84 -12.44 4.14 0.77
N VAL A 85 -12.42 3.04 1.54
CA VAL A 85 -13.11 1.80 1.19
C VAL A 85 -14.57 1.98 1.59
#